data_AF-A0A9P7EVR7-F1
#
_entry.id   AF-A0A9P7EVR7-F1
#
_cell.length_a   1.000
_cell.length_b   1.000
_cell.length_c   1.000
_cell.angle_alpha   90.00
_cell.angle_beta   90.00
_cell.angle_gamma   90.00
#
_symmetry.space_group_name_H-M   'P 1'
#
loop_
_entity.id
_entity.type
_entity.pdbx_description
1 polymer ?
#
loop_
_entity_poly.entity_id
_entity_poly.type
_entity_poly.pdbx_seq_one_letter_code
_entity_poly.pdbx_strand_id
1 'polypeptide(L)'
;MDTRPRVFHLPDTMLNWPWPRAMNPHFEVVKAGVDASFREFKALSDESQEVFDKCDCEVLRIGCDLHHIYLIVDEYTDIENAVVTQEMLDIVLDALHNPHKTRPEGECILGEIMRQFWARAIQTASPSSQRHFIEEFTAYLSATIVEATDREQGHCRSINDYLKLRRDTSAMKSTVTVCEMGMELPDEVFYHPVIVDLVDCIAELCLVDNDMISYNREQATGGESHNLITAIMLELGLDISGAMAWAARYHAEVQKRFMGGLAKVPSWGPSVDVLVQEYLDGIARWPQGLHCWSFETQRYFGTRGPEMQETGLVPLLPKVKRKDAFPVAGVRIVDLSKIMHHEQPSGVLEFGLFSPLK
;
A
#
# COMPACT_ATOMS: atom_id res chain seq x y z
N MET A 1 -18.84 -21.81 -25.94
CA MET A 1 -18.05 -21.20 -24.86
C MET A 1 -18.90 -20.12 -24.26
N ASP A 2 -19.11 -20.12 -22.95
CA ASP A 2 -19.90 -19.08 -22.26
C ASP A 2 -19.19 -17.73 -22.46
N THR A 3 -19.81 -16.81 -23.19
CA THR A 3 -19.25 -15.49 -23.54
C THR A 3 -19.57 -14.43 -22.49
N ARG A 4 -20.19 -14.81 -21.37
CA ARG A 4 -20.47 -13.88 -20.27
C ARG A 4 -19.17 -13.54 -19.54
N PRO A 5 -18.92 -12.25 -19.24
CA PRO A 5 -17.81 -11.86 -18.38
C PRO A 5 -17.90 -12.62 -17.07
N ARG A 6 -16.81 -13.28 -16.64
CA ARG A 6 -16.75 -13.84 -15.29
C ARG A 6 -16.66 -12.66 -14.33
N VAL A 7 -17.62 -12.54 -13.42
CA VAL A 7 -17.69 -11.47 -12.43
C VAL A 7 -17.52 -12.11 -11.05
N PHE A 8 -16.82 -11.44 -10.16
CA PHE A 8 -16.77 -11.78 -8.74
C PHE A 8 -17.30 -10.62 -7.90
N HIS A 9 -17.71 -10.93 -6.67
CA HIS A 9 -18.23 -9.94 -5.73
C HIS A 9 -17.11 -9.47 -4.79
N LEU A 10 -16.92 -8.16 -4.71
CA LEU A 10 -16.04 -7.51 -3.74
C LEU A 10 -16.86 -7.14 -2.49
N PRO A 11 -16.53 -7.70 -1.31
CA PRO A 11 -17.27 -7.42 -0.08
C PRO A 11 -17.00 -5.98 0.42
N ASP A 12 -18.03 -5.34 0.97
CA ASP A 12 -17.88 -4.10 1.74
C ASP A 12 -17.48 -4.44 3.18
N THR A 13 -16.19 -4.29 3.47
CA THR A 13 -15.59 -4.56 4.78
C THR A 13 -15.66 -3.39 5.75
N MET A 14 -15.95 -2.17 5.25
CA MET A 14 -15.92 -0.94 6.06
C MET A 14 -17.29 -0.49 6.56
N LEU A 15 -18.39 -1.15 6.15
CA LEU A 15 -19.76 -0.81 6.53
C LEU A 15 -19.96 -0.50 8.04
N ASN A 16 -19.27 -1.23 8.92
CA ASN A 16 -19.40 -1.08 10.38
C ASN A 16 -18.14 -0.52 11.05
N TRP A 17 -17.18 0.01 10.29
CA TRP A 17 -15.97 0.57 10.86
C TRP A 17 -16.29 1.89 11.59
N PRO A 18 -15.94 2.06 12.89
CA PRO A 18 -16.40 3.23 13.66
C PRO A 18 -15.78 4.57 13.27
N TRP A 19 -14.64 4.57 12.58
CA TRP A 19 -13.94 5.79 12.19
C TRP A 19 -14.36 6.20 10.78
N PRO A 20 -15.14 7.28 10.63
CA PRO A 20 -15.57 7.74 9.31
C PRO A 20 -14.38 8.34 8.56
N ARG A 21 -14.54 8.47 7.24
CA ARG A 21 -13.58 9.19 6.40
C ARG A 21 -13.42 10.62 6.91
N ALA A 22 -12.17 11.07 6.99
CA ALA A 22 -11.83 12.44 7.32
C ALA A 22 -10.78 12.97 6.33
N MET A 23 -11.10 14.06 5.64
CA MET A 23 -10.18 14.75 4.73
C MET A 23 -9.35 15.78 5.48
N ASN A 24 -8.05 15.84 5.22
CA ASN A 24 -7.26 17.00 5.64
C ASN A 24 -7.64 18.22 4.78
N PRO A 25 -8.01 19.38 5.37
CA PRO A 25 -8.35 20.59 4.60
C PRO A 25 -7.25 21.11 3.68
N HIS A 26 -6.00 20.72 3.93
CA HIS A 26 -4.83 21.11 3.14
C HIS A 26 -4.41 20.06 2.10
N PHE A 27 -5.13 18.94 2.01
CA PHE A 27 -4.77 17.80 1.17
C PHE A 27 -4.43 18.20 -0.27
N GLU A 28 -5.33 18.89 -0.97
CA GLU A 28 -5.15 19.28 -2.38
C GLU A 28 -3.87 20.10 -2.62
N VAL A 29 -3.59 21.05 -1.73
CA VAL A 29 -2.41 21.92 -1.84
C VAL A 29 -1.13 21.15 -1.55
N VAL A 30 -1.15 20.30 -0.51
CA VAL A 30 -0.01 19.46 -0.13
C VAL A 30 0.31 18.47 -1.24
N LYS A 31 -0.70 17.79 -1.77
CA LYS A 31 -0.58 16.81 -2.85
C LYS A 31 0.03 17.43 -4.11
N ALA A 32 -0.51 18.54 -4.59
CA ALA A 32 0.01 19.19 -5.79
C ALA A 32 1.52 19.53 -5.67
N GLY A 33 1.97 19.93 -4.48
CA GLY A 33 3.39 20.14 -4.22
C GLY A 33 4.22 18.85 -4.13
N VAL A 34 3.62 17.74 -3.70
CA VAL A 34 4.29 16.41 -3.65
C VAL A 34 4.48 15.91 -5.07
N ASP A 35 3.40 15.86 -5.85
CA ASP A 35 3.41 15.40 -7.24
C ASP A 35 4.46 16.16 -8.07
N ALA A 36 4.49 17.50 -7.94
CA ALA A 36 5.45 18.34 -8.62
C ALA A 36 6.90 17.99 -8.25
N SER A 37 7.18 17.79 -6.95
CA SER A 37 8.51 17.41 -6.46
C SER A 37 8.91 16.01 -6.93
N PHE A 38 7.99 15.06 -7.02
CA PHE A 38 8.30 13.71 -7.47
C PHE A 38 8.60 13.64 -8.97
N ARG A 39 7.90 14.43 -9.78
CA ARG A 39 8.17 14.55 -11.23
C ARG A 39 9.58 15.07 -11.53
N GLU A 40 10.17 15.87 -10.65
CA GLU A 40 11.55 16.37 -10.83
C GLU A 40 12.60 15.25 -10.80
N PHE A 41 12.33 14.15 -10.08
CA PHE A 41 13.26 13.01 -10.04
C PHE A 41 13.34 12.24 -11.35
N LYS A 42 12.31 12.33 -12.20
CA LYS A 42 12.19 11.54 -13.44
C LYS A 42 12.44 10.04 -13.20
N ALA A 43 11.91 9.55 -12.08
CA ALA A 43 12.09 8.17 -11.64
C ALA A 43 11.29 7.17 -12.49
N LEU A 44 10.24 7.65 -13.16
CA LEU A 44 9.30 6.86 -13.94
C LEU A 44 9.38 7.27 -15.42
N SER A 45 9.11 6.34 -16.35
CA SER A 45 8.86 6.70 -17.76
C SER A 45 7.60 7.57 -17.87
N ASP A 46 7.40 8.25 -19.01
CA ASP A 46 6.22 9.10 -19.22
C ASP A 46 4.91 8.33 -19.00
N GLU A 47 4.83 7.09 -19.51
CA GLU A 47 3.65 6.23 -19.35
C GLU A 47 3.44 5.79 -17.89
N SER A 48 4.52 5.44 -17.18
CA SER A 48 4.50 5.10 -15.75
C SER A 48 4.08 6.29 -14.90
N GLN A 49 4.56 7.49 -15.26
CA GLN A 49 4.25 8.74 -14.57
C GLN A 49 2.77 9.09 -14.71
N GLU A 50 2.17 8.90 -15.89
CA GLU A 50 0.73 9.15 -16.10
C GLU A 50 -0.16 8.27 -15.21
N VAL A 51 0.28 7.05 -14.88
CA VAL A 51 -0.43 6.12 -14.02
C VAL A 51 -0.25 6.49 -12.56
N PHE A 52 1.00 6.81 -12.21
CA PHE A 52 1.38 7.25 -10.88
C PHE A 52 0.71 8.56 -10.48
N ASP A 53 0.61 9.53 -11.38
CA ASP A 53 -0.09 10.80 -11.17
C ASP A 53 -1.60 10.62 -10.87
N LYS A 54 -2.16 9.43 -11.15
CA LYS A 54 -3.56 9.06 -10.87
C LYS A 54 -3.71 8.30 -9.54
N CYS A 55 -2.64 8.18 -8.75
CA CYS A 55 -2.65 7.65 -7.38
C CYS A 55 -2.67 8.81 -6.38
N ASP A 56 -3.77 8.97 -5.64
CA ASP A 56 -3.98 10.15 -4.75
C ASP A 56 -3.86 9.77 -3.27
N CYS A 57 -3.04 10.38 -2.40
CA CYS A 57 -2.99 9.91 -0.99
C CYS A 57 -3.18 11.03 0.04
N GLU A 58 -4.18 10.87 0.91
CA GLU A 58 -4.63 11.88 1.88
C GLU A 58 -3.82 11.88 3.18
N VAL A 59 -2.70 12.61 3.22
CA VAL A 59 -1.97 12.82 4.48
C VAL A 59 -1.31 14.20 4.52
N LEU A 60 -0.78 14.58 5.69
CA LEU A 60 0.31 15.55 5.82
C LEU A 60 1.42 15.24 4.80
N ARG A 61 2.20 16.26 4.40
CA ARG A 61 3.27 16.17 3.39
C ARG A 61 4.14 14.91 3.52
N ILE A 62 4.52 14.55 4.75
CA ILE A 62 5.36 13.38 5.06
C ILE A 62 4.65 12.08 4.66
N GLY A 63 3.36 11.92 4.97
CA GLY A 63 2.62 10.73 4.57
C GLY A 63 2.38 10.67 3.06
N CYS A 64 2.15 11.80 2.39
CA CYS A 64 2.08 11.83 0.92
C CYS A 64 3.40 11.43 0.28
N ASP A 65 4.52 12.02 0.72
CA ASP A 65 5.86 11.67 0.23
C ASP A 65 6.16 10.18 0.47
N LEU A 66 5.83 9.67 1.66
CA LEU A 66 6.05 8.28 2.03
C LEU A 66 5.21 7.30 1.20
N HIS A 67 3.94 7.64 0.92
CA HIS A 67 3.10 6.85 0.02
C HIS A 67 3.68 6.77 -1.39
N HIS A 68 4.17 7.90 -1.92
CA HIS A 68 4.86 7.95 -3.21
C HIS A 68 6.13 7.10 -3.21
N ILE A 69 6.88 7.08 -2.10
CA ILE A 69 8.05 6.22 -1.94
C ILE A 69 7.67 4.75 -2.05
N TYR A 70 6.63 4.30 -1.33
CA TYR A 70 6.21 2.90 -1.41
C TYR A 70 5.84 2.50 -2.84
N LEU A 71 5.03 3.33 -3.52
CA LEU A 71 4.68 3.10 -4.91
C LEU A 71 5.91 2.99 -5.81
N ILE A 72 6.86 3.92 -5.72
CA ILE A 72 8.07 3.88 -6.57
C ILE A 72 8.98 2.70 -6.21
N VAL A 73 9.12 2.37 -4.92
CA VAL A 73 9.90 1.19 -4.49
C VAL A 73 9.27 -0.09 -5.06
N ASP A 74 7.95 -0.25 -5.00
CA ASP A 74 7.25 -1.37 -5.62
C ASP A 74 7.53 -1.41 -7.13
N GLU A 75 7.38 -0.30 -7.86
CA GLU A 75 7.61 -0.27 -9.32
C GLU A 75 9.04 -0.70 -9.72
N TYR A 76 10.05 -0.36 -8.90
CA TYR A 76 11.43 -0.76 -9.13
C TYR A 76 11.68 -2.22 -8.73
N THR A 77 11.16 -2.63 -7.58
CA THR A 77 11.44 -3.96 -7.04
C THR A 77 10.61 -5.04 -7.72
N ASP A 78 9.44 -4.72 -8.30
CA ASP A 78 8.50 -5.72 -8.81
C ASP A 78 8.90 -6.45 -10.11
N ILE A 79 9.85 -5.86 -10.81
CA ILE A 79 10.38 -6.37 -12.07
C ILE A 79 11.76 -7.02 -11.91
N GLU A 80 12.32 -7.01 -10.70
CA GLU A 80 13.68 -7.46 -10.43
C GLU A 80 13.72 -8.76 -9.63
N ASN A 81 14.90 -9.39 -9.66
CA ASN A 81 15.22 -10.55 -8.84
C ASN A 81 15.69 -10.15 -7.44
N ALA A 82 15.75 -11.12 -6.52
CA ALA A 82 16.08 -10.88 -5.12
C ALA A 82 17.43 -10.18 -4.89
N VAL A 83 18.45 -10.48 -5.70
CA VAL A 83 19.79 -9.88 -5.57
C VAL A 83 19.75 -8.40 -5.93
N VAL A 84 19.13 -8.06 -7.07
CA VAL A 84 19.03 -6.67 -7.52
C VAL A 84 18.08 -5.87 -6.61
N THR A 85 16.98 -6.47 -6.15
CA THR A 85 16.11 -5.88 -5.13
C THR A 85 16.90 -5.55 -3.86
N GLN A 86 17.71 -6.48 -3.35
CA GLN A 86 18.54 -6.24 -2.17
C GLN A 86 19.50 -5.07 -2.36
N GLU A 87 20.23 -5.01 -3.49
CA GLU A 87 21.13 -3.88 -3.79
C GLU A 87 20.40 -2.53 -3.79
N MET A 88 19.20 -2.46 -4.37
CA MET A 88 18.39 -1.24 -4.36
C MET A 88 17.91 -0.85 -2.97
N LEU A 89 17.46 -1.82 -2.17
CA LEU A 89 16.93 -1.55 -0.84
C LEU A 89 18.04 -1.23 0.17
N ASP A 90 19.25 -1.77 -0.02
CA ASP A 90 20.44 -1.37 0.73
C ASP A 90 20.79 0.11 0.47
N ILE A 91 20.61 0.60 -0.76
CA ILE A 91 20.77 2.02 -1.10
C ILE A 91 19.72 2.88 -0.38
N VAL A 92 18.46 2.44 -0.37
CA VAL A 92 17.37 3.12 0.34
C VAL A 92 17.68 3.18 1.85
N LEU A 93 18.13 2.08 2.43
CA LEU A 93 18.48 1.99 3.85
C LEU A 93 19.69 2.87 4.20
N ASP A 94 20.74 2.90 3.36
CA ASP A 94 21.88 3.81 3.54
C ASP A 94 21.45 5.28 3.46
N ALA A 95 20.52 5.63 2.56
CA ALA A 95 19.97 6.98 2.44
C ALA A 95 19.12 7.37 3.66
N LEU A 96 18.36 6.43 4.21
CA LEU A 96 17.57 6.61 5.42
C LEU A 96 18.48 6.86 6.65
N HIS A 97 19.57 6.11 6.79
CA HIS A 97 20.52 6.32 7.89
C HIS A 97 21.43 7.54 7.69
N ASN A 98 21.63 7.98 6.45
CA ASN A 98 22.55 9.08 6.11
C ASN A 98 21.85 10.16 5.26
N PRO A 99 20.81 10.85 5.78
CA PRO A 99 19.99 11.79 4.99
C PRO A 99 20.76 13.05 4.53
N HIS A 100 21.95 13.30 5.09
CA HIS A 100 22.80 14.44 4.72
C HIS A 100 24.00 14.06 3.86
N LYS A 101 24.19 12.77 3.56
CA LYS A 101 25.24 12.28 2.66
C LYS A 101 24.80 12.44 1.22
N THR A 102 25.57 13.17 0.41
CA THR A 102 25.35 13.27 -1.03
C THR A 102 25.33 11.88 -1.67
N ARG A 103 24.33 11.59 -2.50
CA ARG A 103 24.24 10.32 -3.23
C ARG A 103 25.26 10.27 -4.37
N PRO A 104 25.92 9.12 -4.62
CA PRO A 104 26.85 8.97 -5.75
C PRO A 104 26.18 9.23 -7.11
N GLU A 105 26.94 9.78 -8.06
CA GLU A 105 26.48 9.93 -9.44
C GLU A 105 26.24 8.56 -10.09
N GLY A 106 25.08 8.38 -10.73
CA GLY A 106 24.70 7.12 -11.38
C GLY A 106 24.14 6.04 -10.44
N GLU A 107 23.95 6.33 -9.15
CA GLU A 107 23.24 5.45 -8.22
C GLU A 107 21.73 5.33 -8.58
N CYS A 108 21.08 4.28 -8.09
CA CYS A 108 19.63 4.15 -8.11
C CYS A 108 18.94 5.39 -7.51
N ILE A 109 17.97 5.96 -8.25
CA ILE A 109 17.26 7.18 -7.86
C ILE A 109 16.52 7.06 -6.52
N LEU A 110 16.14 5.85 -6.13
CA LEU A 110 15.50 5.57 -4.84
C LEU A 110 16.32 6.12 -3.66
N GLY A 111 17.65 6.08 -3.75
CA GLY A 111 18.53 6.64 -2.73
C GLY A 111 18.36 8.15 -2.57
N GLU A 112 18.26 8.90 -3.66
CA GLU A 112 18.09 10.35 -3.61
C GLU A 112 16.67 10.74 -3.17
N ILE A 113 15.65 10.00 -3.60
CA ILE A 113 14.27 10.19 -3.15
C ILE A 113 14.18 10.00 -1.63
N MET A 114 14.68 8.86 -1.12
CA MET A 114 14.67 8.56 0.31
C MET A 114 15.48 9.58 1.11
N ARG A 115 16.66 9.97 0.61
CA ARG A 115 17.51 10.98 1.26
C ARG A 115 16.76 12.31 1.44
N GLN A 116 16.11 12.81 0.39
CA GLN A 116 15.37 14.06 0.45
C GLN A 116 14.13 13.98 1.35
N PHE A 117 13.39 12.87 1.27
CA PHE A 117 12.27 12.63 2.16
C PHE A 117 12.71 12.64 3.62
N TRP A 118 13.71 11.83 3.98
CA TRP A 118 14.09 11.70 5.37
C TRP A 118 14.76 12.96 5.92
N ALA A 119 15.56 13.67 5.10
CA ALA A 119 16.11 14.97 5.48
C ALA A 119 15.03 16.03 5.81
N ARG A 120 13.83 15.92 5.22
CA ARG A 120 12.67 16.75 5.59
C ARG A 120 11.93 16.19 6.80
N ALA A 121 11.56 14.92 6.77
CA ALA A 121 10.73 14.29 7.80
C ALA A 121 11.40 14.31 9.19
N ILE A 122 12.72 14.11 9.24
CA ILE A 122 13.47 14.09 10.50
C ILE A 122 13.41 15.42 11.27
N GLN A 123 13.12 16.54 10.60
CA GLN A 123 13.02 17.87 11.24
C GLN A 123 11.78 18.01 12.12
N THR A 124 10.74 17.19 11.86
CA THR A 124 9.50 17.16 12.64
C THR A 124 9.43 15.94 13.56
N ALA A 125 10.42 15.05 13.50
CA ALA A 125 10.43 13.79 14.21
C ALA A 125 11.09 13.92 15.59
N SER A 126 10.44 13.42 16.63
CA SER A 126 11.05 13.19 17.94
C SER A 126 12.12 12.09 17.87
N PRO A 127 13.09 12.03 18.80
CA PRO A 127 14.07 10.94 18.82
C PRO A 127 13.46 9.54 18.99
N SER A 128 12.28 9.43 19.61
CA SER A 128 11.49 8.19 19.70
C SER A 128 10.89 7.81 18.35
N SER A 129 10.08 8.69 17.75
CA SER A 129 9.45 8.43 16.44
C SER A 129 10.46 8.19 15.31
N GLN A 130 11.64 8.82 15.36
CA GLN A 130 12.73 8.51 14.41
C GLN A 130 13.16 7.04 14.50
N ARG A 131 13.35 6.51 15.72
CA ARG A 131 13.79 5.12 15.90
C ARG A 131 12.70 4.14 15.46
N HIS A 132 11.46 4.38 15.90
CA HIS A 132 10.32 3.53 15.54
C HIS A 132 10.09 3.51 14.03
N PHE A 133 10.11 4.67 13.36
CA PHE A 133 10.00 4.72 11.89
C PHE A 133 11.12 3.96 11.20
N ILE A 134 12.38 4.17 11.61
CA ILE A 134 13.53 3.49 10.99
C ILE A 134 13.43 1.98 11.18
N GLU A 135 13.03 1.51 12.36
CA GLU A 135 12.83 0.09 12.64
C GLU A 135 11.75 -0.53 11.73
N GLU A 136 10.55 0.06 11.71
CA GLU A 136 9.43 -0.45 10.91
C GLU A 136 9.68 -0.32 9.40
N PHE A 137 10.39 0.72 8.95
CA PHE A 137 10.76 0.87 7.55
C PHE A 137 11.83 -0.16 7.15
N THR A 138 12.78 -0.48 8.04
CA THR A 138 13.78 -1.53 7.80
C THR A 138 13.14 -2.91 7.73
N ALA A 139 12.13 -3.17 8.57
CA ALA A 139 11.36 -4.41 8.52
C ALA A 139 10.63 -4.57 7.18
N TYR A 140 9.98 -3.50 6.69
CA TYR A 140 9.38 -3.45 5.35
C TYR A 140 10.40 -3.79 4.26
N LEU A 141 11.53 -3.09 4.19
CA LEU A 141 12.55 -3.35 3.17
C LEU A 141 13.06 -4.79 3.19
N SER A 142 13.31 -5.33 4.39
CA SER A 142 13.77 -6.70 4.57
C SER A 142 12.72 -7.71 4.07
N ALA A 143 11.44 -7.45 4.34
CA ALA A 143 10.34 -8.29 3.88
C ALA A 143 10.18 -8.25 2.35
N THR A 144 10.37 -7.09 1.71
CA THR A 144 10.34 -6.96 0.24
C THR A 144 11.42 -7.81 -0.46
N ILE A 145 12.59 -8.00 0.16
CA ILE A 145 13.63 -8.91 -0.36
C ILE A 145 13.14 -10.37 -0.32
N VAL A 146 12.43 -10.75 0.76
CA VAL A 146 11.84 -12.09 0.89
C VAL A 146 10.75 -12.30 -0.15
N GLU A 147 9.90 -11.30 -0.39
CA GLU A 147 8.90 -11.33 -1.47
C GLU A 147 9.53 -11.51 -2.85
N ALA A 148 10.59 -10.77 -3.16
CA ALA A 148 11.33 -10.91 -4.42
C ALA A 148 11.91 -12.34 -4.59
N THR A 149 12.36 -12.95 -3.49
CA THR A 149 12.83 -14.34 -3.46
C THR A 149 11.69 -15.32 -3.75
N ASP A 150 10.52 -15.14 -3.14
CA ASP A 150 9.36 -15.98 -3.39
C ASP A 150 8.91 -15.89 -4.86
N ARG A 151 8.90 -14.68 -5.41
CA ARG A 151 8.55 -14.45 -6.81
C ARG A 151 9.52 -15.14 -7.78
N GLU A 152 10.82 -15.04 -7.53
CA GLU A 152 11.84 -15.72 -8.35
C GLU A 152 11.66 -17.25 -8.33
N GLN A 153 11.26 -17.80 -7.19
CA GLN A 153 11.03 -19.24 -7.01
C GLN A 153 9.64 -19.71 -7.43
N GLY A 154 8.73 -18.78 -7.79
CA GLY A 154 7.31 -19.08 -8.00
C GLY A 154 6.63 -19.66 -6.75
N HIS A 155 7.13 -19.31 -5.56
CA HIS A 155 6.63 -19.83 -4.29
C HIS A 155 5.37 -19.06 -3.87
N CYS A 156 4.27 -19.78 -3.67
CA CYS A 156 3.07 -19.25 -3.02
C CYS A 156 3.05 -19.76 -1.56
N ARG A 157 2.94 -18.83 -0.61
CA ARG A 157 2.92 -19.16 0.83
C ARG A 157 1.56 -19.71 1.27
N SER A 158 1.57 -20.42 2.40
CA SER A 158 0.36 -20.72 3.16
C SER A 158 -0.32 -19.42 3.62
N ILE A 159 -1.62 -19.43 3.93
CA ILE A 159 -2.36 -18.29 4.45
C ILE A 159 -1.65 -17.69 5.66
N ASN A 160 -1.22 -18.53 6.61
CA ASN A 160 -0.59 -18.06 7.84
C ASN A 160 0.79 -17.45 7.59
N ASP A 161 1.62 -18.06 6.75
CA ASP A 161 2.95 -17.54 6.45
C ASP A 161 2.90 -16.33 5.51
N TYR A 162 1.88 -16.26 4.64
CA TYR A 162 1.57 -15.09 3.85
C TYR A 162 1.24 -13.91 4.75
N LEU A 163 0.28 -14.04 5.68
CA LEU A 163 -0.10 -12.95 6.58
C LEU A 163 1.08 -12.47 7.45
N LYS A 164 2.00 -13.36 7.86
CA LYS A 164 3.23 -12.96 8.57
C LYS A 164 4.10 -12.05 7.73
N LEU A 165 4.42 -12.47 6.50
CA LEU A 165 5.25 -11.67 5.61
C LEU A 165 4.52 -10.38 5.18
N ARG A 166 3.24 -10.47 4.84
CA ARG A 166 2.43 -9.39 4.29
C ARG A 166 2.21 -8.24 5.28
N ARG A 167 2.20 -8.50 6.60
CA ARG A 167 2.19 -7.44 7.62
C ARG A 167 3.34 -6.46 7.44
N ASP A 168 4.50 -6.94 7.03
CA ASP A 168 5.69 -6.11 6.85
C ASP A 168 5.81 -5.60 5.40
N THR A 169 5.56 -6.44 4.38
CA THR A 169 5.61 -5.99 2.96
C THR A 169 4.51 -5.00 2.60
N SER A 170 3.39 -4.98 3.34
CA SER A 170 2.31 -4.00 3.11
C SER A 170 2.72 -2.56 3.45
N ALA A 171 3.89 -2.37 4.11
CA ALA A 171 4.38 -1.09 4.59
C ALA A 171 3.45 -0.36 5.58
N MET A 172 2.37 -1.00 6.03
CA MET A 172 1.37 -0.32 6.87
C MET A 172 1.92 0.06 8.24
N LYS A 173 2.81 -0.75 8.83
CA LYS A 173 3.41 -0.42 10.13
C LYS A 173 4.25 0.85 10.07
N SER A 174 5.14 0.95 9.09
CA SER A 174 5.92 2.18 8.87
C SER A 174 5.04 3.36 8.44
N THR A 175 3.95 3.10 7.70
CA THR A 175 2.96 4.13 7.38
C THR A 175 2.30 4.71 8.63
N VAL A 176 1.82 3.86 9.55
CA VAL A 176 1.13 4.33 10.75
C VAL A 176 2.08 4.90 11.81
N THR A 177 3.37 4.60 11.77
CA THR A 177 4.36 5.31 12.62
C THR A 177 4.44 6.81 12.29
N VAL A 178 4.03 7.24 11.09
CA VAL A 178 3.90 8.68 10.79
C VAL A 178 2.82 9.36 11.65
N CYS A 179 1.86 8.61 12.20
CA CYS A 179 0.87 9.16 13.12
C CYS A 179 1.45 9.62 14.46
N GLU A 180 2.61 9.09 14.87
CA GLU A 180 3.33 9.56 16.06
C GLU A 180 4.47 10.54 15.73
N MET A 181 4.55 11.00 14.47
CA MET A 181 5.62 11.91 14.04
C MET A 181 5.62 13.19 14.89
N GLY A 182 6.68 13.39 15.67
CA GLY A 182 6.83 14.54 16.57
C GLY A 182 6.21 14.36 17.97
N MET A 183 5.53 13.23 18.23
CA MET A 183 5.14 12.83 19.58
C MET A 183 6.34 12.20 20.29
N GLU A 184 6.49 12.45 21.59
CA GLU A 184 7.46 11.74 22.43
C GLU A 184 6.80 10.49 23.03
N LEU A 185 6.36 9.56 22.18
CA LEU A 185 5.75 8.32 22.65
C LEU A 185 6.84 7.40 23.24
N PRO A 186 6.75 6.99 24.52
CA PRO A 186 7.79 6.17 25.13
C PRO A 186 7.87 4.76 24.51
N ASP A 187 9.07 4.19 24.47
CA ASP A 187 9.31 2.81 24.00
C ASP A 187 8.46 1.78 24.74
N GLU A 188 8.27 1.95 26.06
CA GLU A 188 7.43 1.04 26.87
C GLU A 188 5.96 1.04 26.46
N VAL A 189 5.52 2.09 25.75
CA VAL A 189 4.18 2.19 25.15
C VAL A 189 4.21 1.58 23.76
N PHE A 190 5.12 2.04 22.89
CA PHE A 190 5.19 1.62 21.49
C PHE A 190 5.36 0.11 21.36
N TYR A 191 6.28 -0.47 22.15
CA TYR A 191 6.53 -1.91 22.16
C TYR A 191 5.61 -2.68 23.12
N HIS A 192 4.63 -2.04 23.76
CA HIS A 192 3.71 -2.75 24.63
C HIS A 192 2.90 -3.76 23.81
N PRO A 193 2.75 -5.02 24.25
CA PRO A 193 2.09 -6.06 23.45
C PRO A 193 0.68 -5.72 22.97
N VAL A 194 -0.07 -4.94 23.76
CA VAL A 194 -1.42 -4.47 23.36
C VAL A 194 -1.35 -3.44 22.25
N ILE A 195 -0.37 -2.53 22.27
CA ILE A 195 -0.21 -1.51 21.22
C ILE A 195 0.26 -2.17 19.92
N VAL A 196 1.23 -3.08 20.02
CA VAL A 196 1.70 -3.87 18.87
C VAL A 196 0.55 -4.69 18.24
N ASP A 197 -0.28 -5.37 19.03
CA ASP A 197 -1.43 -6.13 18.51
C ASP A 197 -2.47 -5.22 17.82
N LEU A 198 -2.67 -4.00 18.34
CA LEU A 198 -3.55 -3.01 17.71
C LEU A 198 -2.99 -2.50 16.37
N VAL A 199 -1.69 -2.23 16.29
CA VAL A 199 -1.01 -1.85 15.05
C VAL A 199 -1.04 -2.99 14.03
N ASP A 200 -0.76 -4.23 14.47
CA ASP A 200 -0.89 -5.43 13.64
C ASP A 200 -2.32 -5.59 13.10
N CYS A 201 -3.34 -5.33 13.92
CA CYS A 201 -4.73 -5.34 13.45
C CYS A 201 -4.95 -4.30 12.34
N ILE A 202 -4.51 -3.06 12.52
CA ILE A 202 -4.67 -2.01 11.49
C ILE A 202 -3.95 -2.39 10.20
N ALA A 203 -2.71 -2.87 10.31
CA ALA A 203 -1.96 -3.36 9.15
C ALA A 203 -2.69 -4.49 8.43
N GLU A 204 -3.25 -5.45 9.18
CA GLU A 204 -4.02 -6.56 8.62
C GLU A 204 -5.32 -6.14 7.95
N LEU A 205 -6.07 -5.19 8.52
CA LEU A 205 -7.29 -4.67 7.88
C LEU A 205 -6.94 -4.05 6.52
N CYS A 206 -5.93 -3.17 6.52
CA CYS A 206 -5.45 -2.49 5.33
C CYS A 206 -4.91 -3.44 4.25
N LEU A 207 -4.07 -4.42 4.61
CA LEU A 207 -3.52 -5.36 3.64
C LEU A 207 -4.60 -6.30 3.07
N VAL A 208 -5.57 -6.72 3.88
CA VAL A 208 -6.65 -7.60 3.40
C VAL A 208 -7.55 -6.86 2.41
N ASP A 209 -7.89 -5.60 2.71
CA ASP A 209 -8.63 -4.75 1.79
C ASP A 209 -7.85 -4.52 0.48
N ASN A 210 -6.56 -4.22 0.57
CA ASN A 210 -5.69 -4.05 -0.59
C ASN A 210 -5.69 -5.31 -1.46
N ASP A 211 -5.44 -6.48 -0.87
CA ASP A 211 -5.34 -7.74 -1.62
C ASP A 211 -6.67 -8.13 -2.29
N MET A 212 -7.82 -7.88 -1.65
CA MET A 212 -9.13 -8.10 -2.29
C MET A 212 -9.34 -7.18 -3.50
N ILE A 213 -8.97 -5.91 -3.37
CA ILE A 213 -9.16 -4.89 -4.41
C ILE A 213 -8.17 -5.08 -5.56
N SER A 214 -6.91 -5.36 -5.23
CA SER A 214 -5.81 -5.46 -6.19
C SER A 214 -5.79 -6.79 -6.94
N TYR A 215 -6.42 -7.84 -6.38
CA TYR A 215 -6.40 -9.21 -6.93
C TYR A 215 -6.65 -9.26 -8.44
N ASN A 216 -7.65 -8.53 -8.93
CA ASN A 216 -8.04 -8.60 -10.34
C ASN A 216 -6.93 -8.10 -11.28
N ARG A 217 -6.22 -7.04 -10.87
CA ARG A 217 -5.07 -6.51 -11.60
C ARG A 217 -3.91 -7.48 -11.50
N GLU A 218 -3.57 -7.92 -10.29
CA GLU A 218 -2.41 -8.78 -10.03
C GLU A 218 -2.50 -10.13 -10.75
N GLN A 219 -3.67 -10.78 -10.72
CA GLN A 219 -3.88 -12.03 -11.46
C GLN A 219 -3.84 -11.85 -12.98
N ALA A 220 -4.14 -10.64 -13.47
CA ALA A 220 -4.04 -10.34 -14.89
C ALA A 220 -2.59 -10.07 -15.31
N THR A 221 -1.77 -9.49 -14.44
CA THR A 221 -0.39 -9.07 -14.75
C THR A 221 0.70 -10.05 -14.29
N GLY A 222 0.34 -11.13 -13.60
CA GLY A 222 1.29 -12.16 -13.15
C GLY A 222 1.88 -11.90 -11.76
N GLY A 223 1.24 -11.05 -10.96
CA GLY A 223 1.63 -10.73 -9.58
C GLY A 223 0.84 -11.49 -8.52
N GLU A 224 -0.05 -12.42 -8.91
CA GLU A 224 -0.99 -13.05 -7.98
C GLU A 224 -0.35 -13.94 -6.91
N SER A 225 0.93 -14.32 -7.05
CA SER A 225 1.62 -15.17 -6.08
C SER A 225 1.80 -14.52 -4.72
N HIS A 226 1.82 -13.18 -4.67
CA HIS A 226 1.89 -12.40 -3.43
C HIS A 226 0.56 -11.72 -3.09
N ASN A 227 -0.54 -12.46 -3.16
CA ASN A 227 -1.88 -11.98 -2.81
C ASN A 227 -2.62 -12.97 -1.91
N LEU A 228 -3.25 -12.49 -0.83
CA LEU A 228 -3.99 -13.32 0.12
C LEU A 228 -5.09 -14.16 -0.55
N ILE A 229 -5.80 -13.61 -1.54
CA ILE A 229 -6.87 -14.32 -2.26
C ILE A 229 -6.30 -15.56 -2.96
N THR A 230 -5.12 -15.44 -3.58
CA THR A 230 -4.44 -16.59 -4.18
C THR A 230 -4.02 -17.61 -3.14
N ALA A 231 -3.42 -17.17 -2.02
CA ALA A 231 -3.03 -18.07 -0.94
C ALA A 231 -4.23 -18.87 -0.40
N ILE A 232 -5.37 -18.21 -0.19
CA ILE A 232 -6.62 -18.84 0.25
C ILE A 232 -7.12 -19.86 -0.78
N MET A 233 -7.18 -19.48 -2.06
CA MET A 233 -7.64 -20.37 -3.13
C MET A 233 -6.79 -21.63 -3.21
N LEU A 234 -5.46 -21.49 -3.11
CA LEU A 234 -4.53 -22.61 -3.19
C LEU A 234 -4.59 -23.53 -1.97
N GLU A 235 -4.59 -22.96 -0.75
CA GLU A 235 -4.55 -23.76 0.48
C GLU A 235 -5.89 -24.45 0.77
N LEU A 236 -7.01 -23.77 0.52
CA LEU A 236 -8.35 -24.28 0.86
C LEU A 236 -9.11 -24.88 -0.34
N GLY A 237 -8.56 -24.81 -1.55
CA GLY A 237 -9.23 -25.29 -2.76
C GLY A 237 -10.50 -24.51 -3.12
N LEU A 238 -10.55 -23.22 -2.78
CA LEU A 238 -11.69 -22.34 -3.02
C LEU A 238 -11.60 -21.65 -4.40
N ASP A 239 -12.74 -21.25 -4.94
CA ASP A 239 -12.78 -20.29 -6.06
C ASP A 239 -12.64 -18.84 -5.56
N ILE A 240 -12.60 -17.88 -6.49
CA ILE A 240 -12.43 -16.46 -6.17
C ILE A 240 -13.52 -15.98 -5.19
N SER A 241 -14.78 -16.38 -5.43
CA SER A 241 -15.90 -15.99 -4.57
C SER A 241 -15.77 -16.56 -3.16
N GLY A 242 -15.37 -17.84 -3.04
CA GLY A 242 -15.10 -18.48 -1.75
C GLY A 242 -13.93 -17.82 -1.00
N ALA A 243 -12.87 -17.43 -1.72
CA ALA A 243 -11.72 -16.76 -1.15
C ALA A 243 -12.03 -15.33 -0.70
N MET A 244 -12.78 -14.54 -1.49
CA MET A 244 -13.28 -13.21 -1.08
C MET A 244 -14.16 -13.31 0.18
N ALA A 245 -15.05 -14.30 0.24
CA ALA A 245 -15.88 -14.52 1.42
C ALA A 245 -15.07 -14.94 2.65
N TRP A 246 -13.96 -15.68 2.46
CA TRP A 246 -13.04 -16.00 3.54
C TRP A 246 -12.30 -14.75 4.03
N ALA A 247 -11.77 -13.95 3.11
CA ALA A 247 -11.04 -12.72 3.43
C ALA A 247 -11.92 -11.72 4.20
N ALA A 248 -13.18 -11.53 3.77
CA ALA A 248 -14.14 -10.69 4.50
C ALA A 248 -14.43 -11.18 5.94
N ARG A 249 -14.55 -12.51 6.14
CA ARG A 249 -14.73 -13.06 7.49
C ARG A 249 -13.49 -12.87 8.36
N TYR A 250 -12.30 -13.11 7.80
CA TYR A 250 -11.04 -12.86 8.48
C TYR A 250 -10.93 -11.39 8.90
N HIS A 251 -11.19 -10.48 7.96
CA HIS A 251 -11.22 -9.04 8.18
C HIS A 251 -12.16 -8.65 9.33
N ALA A 252 -13.39 -9.18 9.36
CA ALA A 252 -14.34 -8.93 10.45
C ALA A 252 -13.83 -9.42 11.83
N GLU A 253 -13.15 -10.56 11.88
CA GLU A 253 -12.52 -11.03 13.13
C GLU A 253 -11.36 -10.13 13.56
N VAL A 254 -10.58 -9.58 12.61
CA VAL A 254 -9.54 -8.58 12.91
C VAL A 254 -10.14 -7.30 13.47
N GLN A 255 -11.25 -6.78 12.90
CA GLN A 255 -11.95 -5.62 13.45
C GLN A 255 -12.40 -5.87 14.89
N LYS A 256 -12.95 -7.06 15.16
CA LYS A 256 -13.36 -7.45 16.51
C LYS A 256 -12.18 -7.55 17.47
N ARG A 257 -11.04 -8.09 17.02
CA ARG A 257 -9.78 -8.12 17.80
C ARG A 257 -9.32 -6.71 18.15
N PHE A 258 -9.30 -5.80 17.17
CA PHE A 258 -8.94 -4.40 17.38
C PHE A 258 -9.84 -3.73 18.44
N MET A 259 -11.16 -3.82 18.28
CA MET A 259 -12.12 -3.25 19.23
C MET A 259 -11.96 -3.83 20.65
N GLY A 260 -11.72 -5.14 20.74
CA GLY A 260 -11.45 -5.81 22.01
C GLY A 260 -10.09 -5.44 22.62
N GLY A 261 -9.11 -5.10 21.79
CA GLY A 261 -7.78 -4.63 22.19
C GLY A 261 -7.80 -3.22 22.77
N LEU A 262 -8.60 -2.31 22.19
CA LEU A 262 -8.76 -0.93 22.69
C LEU A 262 -9.19 -0.90 24.17
N ALA A 263 -10.07 -1.82 24.58
CA ALA A 263 -10.52 -1.93 25.97
C ALA A 263 -9.45 -2.45 26.94
N LYS A 264 -8.31 -2.94 26.43
CA LYS A 264 -7.20 -3.51 27.20
C LYS A 264 -5.97 -2.61 27.23
N VAL A 265 -6.02 -1.44 26.58
CA VAL A 265 -4.93 -0.46 26.60
C VAL A 265 -4.72 -0.03 28.06
N PRO A 266 -3.52 -0.24 28.64
CA PRO A 266 -3.26 0.19 30.00
C PRO A 266 -3.11 1.72 30.05
N SER A 267 -3.10 2.27 31.27
CA SER A 267 -2.75 3.66 31.50
C SER A 267 -1.27 3.75 31.89
N TRP A 268 -0.54 4.66 31.25
CA TRP A 268 0.82 5.08 31.61
C TRP A 268 0.84 6.44 32.30
N GLY A 269 -0.34 6.98 32.60
CA GLY A 269 -0.55 8.25 33.27
C GLY A 269 -1.07 9.32 32.33
N PRO A 270 -1.77 10.36 32.87
CA PRO A 270 -2.60 11.24 32.05
C PRO A 270 -1.88 11.94 30.88
N SER A 271 -0.60 12.27 31.02
CA SER A 271 0.17 12.92 29.96
C SER A 271 0.51 11.98 28.80
N VAL A 272 0.80 10.71 29.10
CA VAL A 272 1.13 9.70 28.09
C VAL A 272 -0.14 9.15 27.46
N ASP A 273 -1.19 8.96 28.26
CA ASP A 273 -2.48 8.43 27.80
C ASP A 273 -3.12 9.31 26.70
N VAL A 274 -2.90 10.63 26.72
CA VAL A 274 -3.34 11.54 25.65
C VAL A 274 -2.61 11.25 24.34
N LEU A 275 -1.29 11.03 24.39
CA LEU A 275 -0.49 10.68 23.21
C LEU A 275 -0.88 9.31 22.66
N VAL A 276 -1.11 8.33 23.54
CA VAL A 276 -1.61 7.00 23.17
C VAL A 276 -2.95 7.10 22.48
N GLN A 277 -3.88 7.89 23.04
CA GLN A 277 -5.20 8.07 22.45
C GLN A 277 -5.10 8.75 21.08
N GLU A 278 -4.29 9.80 20.94
CA GLU A 278 -4.08 10.48 19.66
C GLU A 278 -3.45 9.56 18.60
N TYR A 279 -2.44 8.78 18.98
CA TYR A 279 -1.81 7.79 18.12
C TYR A 279 -2.82 6.72 17.67
N LEU A 280 -3.54 6.10 18.62
CA LEU A 280 -4.52 5.04 18.33
C LEU A 280 -5.69 5.56 17.47
N ASP A 281 -6.14 6.79 17.71
CA ASP A 281 -7.16 7.44 16.90
C ASP A 281 -6.65 7.73 15.48
N GLY A 282 -5.38 8.15 15.36
CA GLY A 282 -4.69 8.33 14.08
C GLY A 282 -4.61 7.04 13.26
N ILE A 283 -4.12 5.95 13.86
CA ILE A 283 -3.98 4.66 13.15
C ILE A 283 -5.34 4.09 12.75
N ALA A 284 -6.39 4.29 13.56
CA ALA A 284 -7.73 3.74 13.31
C ALA A 284 -8.46 4.39 12.11
N ARG A 285 -8.00 5.54 11.63
CA ARG A 285 -8.54 6.18 10.41
C ARG A 285 -8.02 5.56 9.11
N TRP A 286 -6.88 4.88 9.16
CA TRP A 286 -6.23 4.36 7.95
C TRP A 286 -7.07 3.35 7.16
N PRO A 287 -7.73 2.35 7.78
CA PRO A 287 -8.54 1.40 7.01
C PRO A 287 -9.62 2.08 6.16
N GLN A 288 -10.35 3.04 6.75
CA GLN A 288 -11.39 3.77 6.02
C GLN A 288 -10.80 4.67 4.92
N GLY A 289 -9.68 5.33 5.19
CA GLY A 289 -8.98 6.15 4.20
C GLY A 289 -8.51 5.32 3.01
N LEU A 290 -7.85 4.17 3.28
CA LEU A 290 -7.40 3.24 2.26
C LEU A 290 -8.56 2.67 1.44
N HIS A 291 -9.65 2.29 2.11
CA HIS A 291 -10.85 1.80 1.45
C HIS A 291 -11.41 2.83 0.46
N CYS A 292 -11.64 4.08 0.90
CA CYS A 292 -12.11 5.15 0.01
C CYS A 292 -11.13 5.41 -1.14
N TRP A 293 -9.84 5.55 -0.80
CA TRP A 293 -8.78 5.76 -1.78
C TRP A 293 -8.80 4.72 -2.89
N SER A 294 -8.97 3.45 -2.52
CA SER A 294 -8.90 2.32 -3.44
C SER A 294 -9.96 2.36 -4.55
N PHE A 295 -11.08 3.04 -4.35
CA PHE A 295 -12.12 3.26 -5.38
C PHE A 295 -12.00 4.62 -6.08
N GLU A 296 -11.21 5.54 -5.55
CA GLU A 296 -11.01 6.87 -6.12
C GLU A 296 -9.78 6.92 -7.02
N THR A 297 -8.74 6.18 -6.66
CA THR A 297 -7.57 6.00 -7.51
C THR A 297 -7.94 5.24 -8.78
N GLN A 298 -7.30 5.63 -9.87
CA GLN A 298 -7.42 4.89 -11.13
C GLN A 298 -6.54 3.62 -11.17
N ARG A 299 -5.74 3.36 -10.11
CA ARG A 299 -4.79 2.23 -10.01
C ARG A 299 -5.43 0.85 -10.10
N TYR A 300 -6.68 0.68 -9.64
CA TYR A 300 -7.33 -0.63 -9.58
C TYR A 300 -8.46 -0.79 -10.61
N PHE A 301 -9.30 0.23 -10.75
CA PHE A 301 -10.52 0.16 -11.55
C PHE A 301 -10.58 1.22 -12.67
N GLY A 302 -9.50 1.96 -12.91
CA GLY A 302 -9.52 3.11 -13.81
C GLY A 302 -10.56 4.13 -13.36
N THR A 303 -11.31 4.70 -14.30
CA THR A 303 -12.39 5.65 -14.01
C THR A 303 -13.67 5.00 -13.46
N ARG A 304 -13.72 3.67 -13.34
CA ARG A 304 -14.92 2.91 -12.92
C ARG A 304 -14.94 2.58 -11.43
N GLY A 305 -13.99 3.06 -10.63
CA GLY A 305 -13.93 2.79 -9.20
C GLY A 305 -15.23 3.09 -8.45
N PRO A 306 -15.91 4.25 -8.67
CA PRO A 306 -17.21 4.52 -8.05
C PRO A 306 -18.31 3.50 -8.40
N GLU A 307 -18.34 3.00 -9.63
CA GLU A 307 -19.28 1.94 -10.07
C GLU A 307 -18.98 0.61 -9.35
N MET A 308 -17.69 0.26 -9.22
CA MET A 308 -17.28 -0.96 -8.51
C MET A 308 -17.61 -0.87 -7.02
N GLN A 309 -17.49 0.31 -6.41
CA GLN A 309 -17.84 0.54 -5.02
C GLN A 309 -19.35 0.40 -4.77
N GLU A 310 -20.17 0.99 -5.64
CA GLU A 310 -21.64 0.94 -5.49
C GLU A 310 -22.18 -0.47 -5.73
N THR A 311 -21.67 -1.17 -6.75
CA THR A 311 -22.22 -2.47 -7.16
C THR A 311 -21.59 -3.66 -6.43
N GLY A 312 -20.34 -3.54 -6.00
CA GLY A 312 -19.52 -4.65 -5.53
C GLY A 312 -19.22 -5.70 -6.60
N LEU A 313 -19.51 -5.43 -7.89
CA LEU A 313 -19.40 -6.41 -8.97
C LEU A 313 -18.20 -6.11 -9.87
N VAL A 314 -17.16 -6.93 -9.78
CA VAL A 314 -15.91 -6.72 -10.52
C VAL A 314 -15.78 -7.71 -11.67
N PRO A 315 -15.74 -7.23 -12.94
CA PRO A 315 -15.44 -8.07 -14.09
C PRO A 315 -13.99 -8.57 -14.05
N LEU A 316 -13.78 -9.87 -14.13
CA LEU A 316 -12.46 -10.49 -14.11
C LEU A 316 -11.67 -10.13 -15.38
N LEU A 317 -10.47 -9.60 -15.20
CA LEU A 317 -9.57 -9.25 -16.29
C LEU A 317 -8.92 -10.51 -16.90
N PRO A 318 -8.68 -10.53 -18.22
CA PRO A 318 -7.94 -11.63 -18.85
C PRO A 318 -6.47 -11.61 -18.43
N LYS A 319 -5.83 -12.78 -18.33
CA LYS A 319 -4.39 -12.86 -18.11
C LYS A 319 -3.60 -12.31 -19.29
N VAL A 320 -2.69 -11.40 -19.02
CA VAL A 320 -1.74 -10.84 -19.99
C VAL A 320 -0.46 -11.68 -19.96
N LYS A 321 0.07 -12.04 -21.12
CA LYS A 321 1.40 -12.68 -21.19
C LYS A 321 2.46 -11.60 -20.92
N ARG A 322 3.13 -11.68 -19.78
CA ARG A 322 4.30 -10.84 -19.48
C ARG A 322 5.34 -11.05 -20.60
N LYS A 323 5.76 -9.99 -21.30
CA LYS A 323 6.92 -10.08 -22.19
C LYS A 323 8.15 -10.29 -21.31
N ASP A 324 8.97 -11.31 -21.60
CA ASP A 324 10.18 -11.63 -20.85
C ASP A 324 11.00 -10.36 -20.59
N ALA A 325 11.15 -9.99 -19.32
CA ALA A 325 11.91 -8.83 -18.90
C ALA A 325 13.12 -9.32 -18.11
N PHE A 326 14.18 -9.74 -18.81
CA PHE A 326 15.55 -9.63 -18.31
C PHE A 326 16.51 -9.53 -19.51
N PRO A 327 17.25 -8.42 -19.62
CA PRO A 327 18.70 -8.55 -19.51
C PRO A 327 19.32 -7.55 -18.53
N VAL A 328 20.30 -8.04 -17.79
CA VAL A 328 21.12 -7.33 -16.79
C VAL A 328 21.97 -6.22 -17.42
N ALA A 329 21.94 -5.04 -16.80
CA ALA A 329 23.07 -4.17 -16.42
C ALA A 329 22.71 -2.68 -16.56
N GLY A 330 22.57 -2.01 -15.42
CA GLY A 330 22.37 -0.57 -15.28
C GLY A 330 20.94 -0.23 -14.90
N VAL A 331 20.76 0.36 -13.72
CA VAL A 331 19.48 0.91 -13.25
C VAL A 331 19.03 1.96 -14.26
N ARG A 332 18.06 1.60 -15.11
CA ARG A 332 17.41 2.52 -16.04
C ARG A 332 16.05 2.92 -15.46
N ILE A 333 15.60 4.12 -15.83
CA ILE A 333 14.23 4.60 -15.61
C ILE A 333 13.26 3.48 -16.01
N VAL A 334 12.32 3.13 -15.12
CA VAL A 334 11.39 2.00 -15.32
C VAL A 334 10.41 2.35 -16.45
N ASP A 335 10.40 1.52 -17.52
CA ASP A 335 9.49 1.62 -18.68
C ASP A 335 8.33 0.62 -18.55
N LEU A 336 7.16 1.10 -18.12
CA LEU A 336 5.95 0.29 -17.88
C LEU A 336 5.04 0.10 -19.10
N SER A 337 5.43 0.57 -20.30
CA SER A 337 4.65 0.39 -21.55
C SER A 337 4.32 -1.07 -21.87
N LYS A 338 5.05 -2.01 -21.26
CA LYS A 338 4.86 -3.46 -21.45
C LYS A 338 3.79 -4.09 -20.56
N ILE A 339 3.25 -3.37 -19.56
CA ILE A 339 2.29 -3.91 -18.56
C ILE A 339 0.91 -3.24 -18.69
N MET A 340 0.81 -2.05 -19.31
CA MET A 340 -0.39 -1.22 -19.29
C MET A 340 -1.16 -1.08 -20.62
N HIS A 341 -0.75 -1.75 -21.71
CA HIS A 341 -1.51 -1.71 -22.96
C HIS A 341 -2.77 -2.60 -22.90
N HIS A 342 -3.85 -2.04 -22.37
CA HIS A 342 -5.18 -2.33 -22.89
C HIS A 342 -5.68 -1.12 -23.68
N GLU A 343 -5.51 -1.18 -25.01
CA GLU A 343 -6.52 -0.60 -25.89
C GLU A 343 -7.86 -1.28 -25.55
N GLN A 344 -8.74 -0.55 -24.86
CA GLN A 344 -10.16 -0.90 -24.85
C GLN A 344 -10.68 -0.72 -26.28
N PRO A 345 -11.46 -1.67 -26.84
CA PRO A 345 -12.11 -1.43 -28.11
C PRO A 345 -13.02 -0.20 -27.97
N SER A 346 -12.90 0.72 -28.93
CA SER A 346 -13.73 1.91 -29.08
C SER A 346 -15.19 1.53 -29.34
N GLY A 347 -15.89 1.13 -28.27
CA GLY A 347 -17.31 0.87 -28.26
C GLY A 347 -18.03 2.03 -27.59
N VAL A 348 -18.42 3.02 -28.38
CA VAL A 348 -19.37 4.05 -27.96
C VAL A 348 -20.67 3.34 -27.55
N LEU A 349 -20.97 3.33 -26.25
CA LEU A 349 -22.32 3.09 -25.75
C LEU A 349 -22.83 4.41 -25.21
N GLU A 350 -23.49 5.17 -26.09
CA GLU A 350 -24.38 6.26 -25.72
C GLU A 350 -25.53 5.73 -24.88
N PHE A 351 -25.68 6.21 -23.65
CA PHE A 351 -26.98 6.27 -22.99
C PHE A 351 -27.18 7.63 -22.30
N GLY A 352 -27.91 8.49 -23.00
CA GLY A 352 -29.09 9.18 -22.47
C GLY A 352 -28.90 10.10 -21.26
N LEU A 353 -28.56 11.35 -21.55
CA LEU A 353 -29.05 12.58 -20.94
C LEU A 353 -30.22 12.42 -19.95
N PHE A 354 -30.03 12.86 -18.70
CA PHE A 354 -30.99 13.75 -18.03
C PHE A 354 -30.28 14.79 -17.16
N SER A 355 -30.58 16.04 -17.48
CA SER A 355 -30.15 17.30 -16.85
C SER A 355 -30.97 17.57 -15.57
N PRO A 356 -30.53 18.49 -14.68
CA PRO A 356 -30.84 18.48 -13.25
C PRO A 356 -32.08 19.30 -12.92
N LEU A 357 -32.69 19.02 -11.77
CA LEU A 357 -33.57 20.00 -11.10
C LEU A 357 -33.44 19.97 -9.58
N LYS A 358 -32.91 21.11 -9.10
CA LYS A 358 -33.04 21.80 -7.80
C LYS A 358 -32.22 21.34 -6.61
#